data_AF-A0A6I1VM11-F1
#
_entry.id   AF-A0A6I1VM11-F1
#
_cell.length_a   1.000
_cell.length_b   1.000
_cell.length_c   1.000
_cell.angle_alpha   90.00
_cell.angle_beta   90.00
_cell.angle_gamma   90.00
#
_symmetry.space_group_name_H-M   'P 1'
#
loop_
_entity.id
_entity.type
_entity.pdbx_description
1 polymer ?
#
loop_
_entity_poly.entity_id
_entity_poly.type
_entity_poly.pdbx_seq_one_letter_code
_entity_poly.pdbx_strand_id
1 'polypeptide(L)'
;MPNIHNCKQCGISLANKYGNARHCSHACRSKTWRQLQTRTISVKLKLTISQFDILKRQAENLNLLINQLIINRATSASGCVHP
;
A
#
# COMPACT_ATOMS: atom_id res chain seq x y z
N MET A 1 -11.18 -17.21 -14.46
CA MET A 1 -10.30 -17.69 -13.36
C MET A 1 -8.89 -17.86 -13.91
N PRO A 2 -7.83 -17.33 -13.28
CA PRO A 2 -6.47 -17.58 -13.74
C PRO A 2 -6.17 -19.07 -13.59
N ASN A 3 -5.76 -19.73 -14.68
CA ASN A 3 -5.39 -21.14 -14.68
C ASN A 3 -4.23 -21.34 -13.70
N ILE A 4 -4.34 -22.32 -12.80
CA ILE A 4 -3.41 -22.52 -11.66
C ILE A 4 -1.96 -22.70 -12.14
N HIS A 5 -1.80 -23.14 -13.40
CA HIS A 5 -0.53 -23.38 -14.05
C HIS A 5 0.05 -22.18 -14.82
N ASN A 6 -0.52 -20.97 -14.73
CA ASN A 6 0.02 -19.79 -15.40
C ASN A 6 0.64 -18.79 -14.41
N CYS A 7 1.68 -18.09 -14.85
CA CYS A 7 2.33 -17.05 -14.06
C CYS A 7 1.34 -15.92 -13.75
N LYS A 8 1.20 -15.58 -12.46
CA LYS A 8 0.32 -14.49 -12.01
C LYS A 8 0.66 -13.11 -12.57
N GLN A 9 1.89 -12.89 -13.05
CA GLN A 9 2.35 -11.58 -13.54
C GLN A 9 2.23 -11.41 -15.05
N CYS A 10 2.52 -12.45 -15.84
CA CYS A 10 2.65 -12.36 -17.29
C CYS A 10 1.84 -13.41 -18.06
N GLY A 11 1.14 -14.32 -17.38
CA GLY A 11 0.27 -15.32 -18.00
C GLY A 11 0.98 -16.51 -18.66
N ILE A 12 2.31 -16.53 -18.71
CA ILE A 12 3.09 -17.64 -19.29
C ILE A 12 2.89 -18.92 -18.48
N SER A 13 2.81 -20.06 -19.17
CA SER A 13 2.68 -21.39 -18.55
C SER A 13 3.86 -21.75 -17.63
N LEU A 14 3.54 -22.43 -16.54
CA LEU A 14 4.44 -22.97 -15.54
C LEU A 14 4.59 -24.49 -15.66
N ALA A 15 4.25 -25.08 -16.82
CA ALA A 15 4.21 -26.53 -17.06
C ALA A 15 5.50 -27.30 -16.68
N ASN A 16 6.65 -26.62 -16.58
CA ASN A 16 7.94 -27.21 -16.21
C ASN A 16 8.54 -26.60 -14.93
N LYS A 17 7.71 -26.04 -14.06
CA LYS A 17 8.12 -25.46 -12.77
C LYS A 17 7.57 -26.30 -11.62
N TYR A 18 8.09 -26.06 -10.42
CA TYR A 18 7.58 -26.67 -9.19
C TYR A 18 6.06 -26.50 -9.08
N GLY A 19 5.35 -27.52 -8.58
CA GLY A 19 3.87 -27.53 -8.54
C GLY A 19 3.23 -26.37 -7.76
N ASN A 20 3.98 -25.69 -6.89
CA ASN A 20 3.55 -24.52 -6.13
C ASN A 20 4.06 -23.18 -6.71
N ALA A 21 4.72 -23.19 -7.87
CA ALA A 21 5.25 -21.99 -8.49
C ALA A 21 4.11 -21.03 -8.84
N ARG A 22 4.22 -19.77 -8.40
CA ARG A 22 3.26 -18.69 -8.71
C ARG A 22 3.76 -17.76 -9.81
N HIS A 23 5.07 -17.77 -10.08
CA HIS A 23 5.73 -16.88 -11.02
C HIS A 23 6.74 -17.67 -11.87
N CYS A 24 6.90 -17.30 -13.13
CA CYS A 24 7.79 -17.98 -14.07
C CYS A 24 9.28 -17.65 -13.86
N SER A 25 9.57 -16.48 -13.26
CA SER A 25 10.93 -15.99 -13.05
C SER A 25 11.02 -15.09 -11.81
N HIS A 26 12.25 -14.88 -11.33
CA HIS A 26 12.54 -13.91 -10.28
C HIS A 26 12.04 -12.50 -10.66
N ALA A 27 12.23 -12.08 -11.92
CA ALA A 27 11.75 -10.78 -12.41
C ALA A 27 10.24 -10.61 -12.25
N CYS A 28 9.45 -11.64 -12.60
CA CYS A 28 7.99 -11.60 -12.42
C CYS A 28 7.60 -11.55 -10.94
N ARG A 29 8.26 -12.34 -10.09
CA ARG A 29 8.05 -12.29 -8.63
C ARG A 29 8.36 -10.92 -8.06
N SER A 30 9.47 -10.30 -8.44
CA SER A 30 9.84 -8.95 -8.00
C SER A 30 8.85 -7.90 -8.49
N LYS A 31 8.35 -8.01 -9.72
CA LYS A 31 7.34 -7.09 -10.26
C LYS A 31 6.03 -7.19 -9.50
N THR A 32 5.53 -8.40 -9.24
CA THR A 32 4.33 -8.61 -8.42
C THR A 32 4.54 -8.09 -7.00
N TRP A 33 5.69 -8.35 -6.38
CA TRP A 33 6.01 -7.81 -5.06
C TRP A 33 5.96 -6.28 -5.05
N ARG A 34 6.59 -5.60 -6.03
CA ARG A 34 6.55 -4.13 -6.14
C ARG A 34 5.14 -3.59 -6.40
N GLN A 35 4.30 -4.30 -7.14
CA GLN A 35 2.90 -3.89 -7.39
C GLN A 35 2.03 -4.03 -6.14
N LEU A 36 2.30 -5.05 -5.31
CA LEU A 36 1.61 -5.26 -4.03
C LEU A 36 2.13 -4.32 -2.93
N GLN A 37 3.31 -3.74 -3.08
CA GLN A 37 3.72 -2.62 -2.25
C GLN A 37 2.82 -1.43 -2.63
N THR A 38 1.79 -1.16 -1.83
CA THR A 38 1.06 0.11 -1.87
C THR A 38 2.11 1.21 -1.90
N ARG A 39 2.22 1.97 -3.00
CA ARG A 39 3.25 3.00 -3.13
C ARG A 39 3.12 3.95 -1.94
N THR A 40 4.00 3.80 -0.95
CA THR A 40 4.02 4.68 0.19
C THR A 40 4.68 5.97 -0.28
N ILE A 41 3.84 6.95 -0.64
CA ILE A 41 4.34 8.27 -1.02
C ILE A 41 4.72 8.96 0.29
N SER A 42 6.01 9.25 0.45
CA SER A 42 6.46 10.08 1.57
C SER A 42 6.01 11.51 1.30
N VAL A 43 5.06 12.01 2.09
CA VAL A 43 4.57 13.37 2.00
C VAL A 43 5.21 14.19 3.11
N LYS A 44 5.89 15.28 2.73
CA LYS A 44 6.40 16.28 3.68
C LYS A 44 5.41 17.43 3.77
N LEU A 45 4.86 17.65 4.96
CA LEU A 45 3.97 18.78 5.24
C LEU A 45 4.77 19.92 5.86
N LYS A 46 4.57 21.14 5.35
CA LYS A 46 5.08 22.36 5.99
C LYS A 46 3.99 22.90 6.91
N LEU A 47 4.32 23.05 8.18
CA LEU A 47 3.41 23.52 9.23
C LEU A 47 4.09 24.62 10.03
N THR A 48 3.32 25.57 10.53
CA THR A 48 3.78 26.46 11.60
C THR A 48 3.82 25.70 12.93
N ILE A 49 4.54 26.23 13.92
CA ILE A 49 4.61 25.65 15.27
C ILE A 49 3.20 25.51 15.88
N SER A 50 2.37 26.55 15.76
CA SER A 50 1.00 26.53 16.27
C SER A 50 0.12 25.45 15.63
N GLN A 51 0.24 25.24 14.32
CA GLN A 51 -0.48 24.18 13.61
C GLN A 51 -0.03 22.79 14.08
N PHE A 52 1.28 22.60 14.30
CA PHE A 52 1.81 21.36 14.82
C PHE A 52 1.30 21.06 16.23
N ASP A 53 1.27 22.04 17.12
CA ASP A 53 0.78 21.86 18.50
C ASP A 53 -0.70 21.46 18.53
N ILE A 54 -1.53 22.05 17.66
CA ILE A 54 -2.94 21.66 17.51
C ILE A 54 -3.05 20.21 17.08
N LEU A 55 -2.28 19.78 16.07
CA LEU A 55 -2.29 18.40 15.60
C LEU A 55 -1.81 17.42 16.68
N LYS A 56 -0.77 17.79 17.42
CA LYS A 56 -0.23 16.97 18.52
C LYS A 56 -1.28 16.75 19.60
N ARG A 57 -1.90 17.82 20.11
CA ARG A 57 -2.96 17.72 21.13
C ARG A 57 -4.15 16.89 20.66
N GLN A 58 -4.55 17.05 19.39
CA GLN A 58 -5.64 16.25 18.82
C GLN A 58 -5.28 14.76 18.74
N ALA A 59 -4.03 14.43 18.41
CA ALA A 59 -3.56 13.05 18.36
C ALA A 59 -3.51 12.43 19.77
N GLU A 60 -2.99 13.17 20.75
CA GLU A 60 -2.96 12.77 22.17
C GLU A 60 -4.36 12.52 22.73
N ASN A 61 -5.32 13.42 22.47
CA ASN A 61 -6.71 13.25 22.91
C ASN A 61 -7.39 12.01 22.34
N LEU A 62 -6.95 11.55 21.16
CA LEU A 62 -7.48 10.36 20.49
C LEU A 62 -6.63 9.11 20.77
N ASN A 63 -5.56 9.21 21.57
CA ASN A 63 -4.55 8.17 21.77
C ASN A 63 -3.97 7.62 20.44
N LEU A 64 -3.78 8.50 19.46
CA LEU A 64 -3.22 8.16 18.15
C LEU A 64 -1.84 8.77 17.95
N LEU A 65 -1.04 8.17 17.07
CA LEU A 65 0.14 8.83 16.55
C LEU A 65 -0.28 9.97 15.59
N ILE A 66 0.47 11.07 15.55
CA ILE A 66 0.21 12.20 14.64
C ILE A 66 0.08 11.72 13.18
N ASN A 67 0.95 10.80 12.75
CA ASN A 67 0.88 10.24 11.40
C ASN A 67 -0.42 9.48 11.15
N GLN A 68 -0.91 8.71 12.13
CA GLN A 68 -2.18 7.99 12.02
C GLN A 68 -3.35 8.97 11.94
N LEU A 69 -3.33 10.03 12.76
CA LEU A 69 -4.36 11.08 12.70
C LEU A 69 -4.43 11.72 11.31
N ILE A 70 -3.27 12.09 10.73
CA ILE A 70 -3.18 12.72 9.41
C ILE A 70 -3.68 11.77 8.32
N ILE A 71 -3.25 10.50 8.34
CA ILE A 71 -3.67 9.50 7.35
C ILE A 71 -5.17 9.25 7.45
N ASN A 72 -5.70 9.07 8.67
CA ASN A 72 -7.13 8.85 8.90
C ASN A 72 -7.94 10.04 8.35
N ARG A 73 -7.56 11.27 8.66
CA ARG A 73 -8.21 12.47 8.12
C ARG A 73 -8.13 12.56 6.62
N ALA A 74 -6.97 12.31 6.02
CA ALA A 74 -6.81 12.33 4.57
C ALA A 74 -7.69 11.28 3.89
N THR A 75 -7.77 10.08 4.48
CA THR A 75 -8.58 8.97 3.97
C THR A 75 -10.08 9.26 4.13
N SER A 76 -10.50 9.84 5.25
CA SER A 76 -11.90 10.22 5.49
C SER A 76 -12.36 11.47 4.72
N ALA A 77 -11.46 12.40 4.43
CA ALA A 77 -11.75 13.59 3.61
C ALA A 77 -11.81 13.24 2.11
N SER A 78 -11.10 12.20 1.70
CA SER A 78 -11.19 11.62 0.37
C SER A 78 -12.47 10.80 0.29
N GLY A 79 -13.61 11.45 0.03
CA GLY A 79 -14.90 10.81 -0.25
C GLY A 79 -14.91 9.96 -1.54
N CYS A 80 -13.82 9.26 -1.85
CA CYS A 80 -13.79 8.23 -2.87
C CYS A 80 -14.36 6.95 -2.26
N VAL A 81 -15.68 6.83 -2.34
CA VAL A 81 -16.38 5.55 -2.33
C VAL A 81 -15.68 4.65 -3.36
N HIS A 82 -14.93 3.66 -2.91
CA HIS A 82 -14.52 2.56 -3.78
C HIS A 82 -15.76 1.66 -4.00
N PRO A 83 -16.08 1.30 -5.25
CA PRO A 83 -17.11 0.29 -5.55
C PRO A 83 -16.69 -1.12 -5.08
#